data_AF-A0A833LVL5-F1
#
_entry.id   AF-A0A833LVL5-F1
#
_cell.length_a   1.000
_cell.length_b   1.000
_cell.length_c   1.000
_cell.angle_alpha   90.00
_cell.angle_beta   90.00
_cell.angle_gamma   90.00
#
_symmetry.space_group_name_H-M   'P 1'
#
loop_
_entity.id
_entity.type
_entity.pdbx_description
1 polymer ?
#
loop_
_entity_poly.entity_id
_entity_poly.type
_entity_poly.pdbx_seq_one_letter_code
_entity_poly.pdbx_strand_id
1 'polypeptide(L)'
;YGLSNHRLDSPWPKLLAARQGFAAALPALPDDGPLFALLADDAIVADEQLPRTGVTLEWERRLSAIFVKSDHYGTRASTVAWQRGDGAVSLHEQRFGPHGRALQSSLISTAV
;
A
#
# COMPACT_ATOMS: atom_id res chain seq x y z
N TYR A 1 -8.12 6.50 9.55
CA TYR A 1 -7.13 7.56 9.25
C TYR A 1 -6.06 6.98 8.34
N GLY A 2 -5.27 7.81 7.67
CA GLY A 2 -4.19 7.33 6.83
C GLY A 2 -3.12 8.39 6.55
N LEU A 3 -1.94 7.98 6.11
CA LEU A 3 -0.80 8.86 5.86
C LEU A 3 -0.15 8.49 4.52
N SER A 4 0.11 9.49 3.69
CA SER A 4 0.93 9.29 2.48
C SER A 4 1.64 10.56 2.06
N ASN A 5 2.96 10.61 2.28
CA ASN A 5 3.90 11.67 1.86
C ASN A 5 3.50 13.12 2.21
N HIS A 6 2.49 13.32 3.05
CA HIS A 6 1.99 14.62 3.48
C HIS A 6 1.45 14.53 4.92
N ARG A 7 0.53 15.41 5.31
CA ARG A 7 -0.06 15.41 6.66
C ARG A 7 -1.01 14.21 6.80
N LEU A 8 -1.21 13.75 8.02
CA LEU A 8 -2.21 12.75 8.34
C LEU A 8 -3.58 13.18 7.77
N ASP A 9 -4.25 12.26 7.06
CA ASP A 9 -5.54 12.43 6.38
C ASP A 9 -5.60 13.53 5.33
N SER A 10 -4.46 13.91 4.75
CA SER A 10 -4.47 14.73 3.53
C SER A 10 -5.31 14.01 2.46
N PRO A 11 -6.24 14.69 1.77
CA PRO A 11 -7.23 14.07 0.89
C PRO A 11 -6.63 13.68 -0.47
N TRP A 12 -5.47 13.02 -0.46
CA TRP A 12 -4.84 12.49 -1.66
C TRP A 12 -5.74 11.41 -2.26
N PRO A 13 -6.00 11.41 -3.58
CA PRO A 13 -6.88 10.43 -4.21
C PRO A 13 -6.53 8.98 -3.83
N LYS A 14 -5.24 8.66 -3.85
CA LYS A 14 -4.73 7.34 -3.46
C LYS A 14 -4.97 6.97 -2.00
N LEU A 15 -4.94 7.96 -1.09
CA LEU A 15 -5.20 7.73 0.32
C LEU A 15 -6.69 7.47 0.57
N LEU A 16 -7.56 8.18 -0.14
CA LEU A 16 -9.00 7.96 -0.09
C LEU A 16 -9.35 6.56 -0.62
N ALA A 17 -8.78 6.18 -1.77
CA ALA A 17 -8.93 4.85 -2.34
C ALA A 17 -8.40 3.75 -1.41
N ALA A 18 -7.17 3.92 -0.89
CA ALA A 18 -6.57 2.99 0.06
C ALA A 18 -7.43 2.78 1.31
N ARG A 19 -8.00 3.87 1.87
CA ARG A 19 -8.86 3.78 3.05
C ARG A 19 -10.16 3.02 2.76
N GLN A 20 -10.78 3.24 1.61
CA GLN A 20 -12.00 2.54 1.21
C GLN A 20 -11.71 1.04 0.95
N GLY A 21 -10.66 0.74 0.20
CA GLY A 21 -10.23 -0.64 -0.07
C GLY A 21 -9.86 -1.39 1.20
N PHE A 22 -9.17 -0.73 2.15
CA PHE A 22 -8.82 -1.33 3.43
C PHE A 22 -10.06 -1.70 4.23
N ALA A 23 -11.03 -0.80 4.34
CA ALA A 23 -12.29 -1.06 5.03
C ALA A 23 -13.07 -2.23 4.41
N ALA A 24 -13.05 -2.35 3.08
CA ALA A 24 -13.68 -3.47 2.37
C ALA A 24 -12.93 -4.80 2.53
N ALA A 25 -11.60 -4.76 2.70
CA ALA A 25 -10.75 -5.94 2.88
C ALA A 25 -10.78 -6.50 4.32
N LEU A 26 -11.00 -5.64 5.32
CA LEU A 26 -10.97 -6.02 6.75
C LEU A 26 -11.84 -7.25 7.11
N PRO A 27 -13.08 -7.41 6.61
CA PRO A 27 -13.91 -8.56 6.96
C PRO A 27 -13.38 -9.92 6.48
N ALA A 28 -12.41 -9.94 5.56
CA ALA A 28 -11.83 -11.17 5.02
C ALA A 28 -10.78 -11.81 5.96
N LEU A 29 -10.29 -11.08 6.96
CA LEU A 29 -9.31 -11.61 7.91
C LEU A 29 -9.81 -12.90 8.58
N PRO A 30 -8.96 -13.94 8.74
CA PRO A 30 -7.50 -13.89 8.66
C PRO A 30 -6.90 -14.03 7.24
N ASP A 31 -7.70 -14.12 6.18
CA ASP A 31 -7.18 -14.04 4.81
C ASP A 31 -6.70 -12.61 4.51
N ASP A 32 -5.39 -12.47 4.30
CA ASP A 32 -4.74 -11.19 3.99
C ASP A 32 -4.61 -10.92 2.48
N GLY A 33 -5.05 -11.85 1.63
CA GLY A 33 -5.04 -11.70 0.17
C GLY A 33 -5.67 -10.40 -0.33
N PRO A 34 -6.87 -10.01 0.14
CA PRO A 34 -7.49 -8.74 -0.23
C PRO A 34 -6.68 -7.49 0.20
N LEU A 35 -5.97 -7.56 1.33
CA LEU A 35 -5.10 -6.47 1.78
C LEU A 35 -3.85 -6.36 0.90
N PHE A 36 -3.26 -7.49 0.49
CA PHE A 36 -2.16 -7.47 -0.46
C PHE A 36 -2.57 -7.03 -1.86
N ALA A 37 -3.77 -7.39 -2.31
CA ALA A 37 -4.33 -6.90 -3.57
C ALA A 37 -4.45 -5.37 -3.56
N LEU A 38 -4.92 -4.80 -2.44
CA LEU A 38 -4.95 -3.35 -2.25
C LEU A 38 -3.54 -2.73 -2.27
N LEU A 39 -2.59 -3.32 -1.54
CA LEU A 39 -1.22 -2.82 -1.48
C LEU A 39 -0.46 -2.96 -2.81
N ALA A 40 -0.95 -3.80 -3.73
CA ALA A 40 -0.40 -4.00 -5.06
C ALA A 40 -1.00 -3.07 -6.14
N ASP A 41 -1.99 -2.24 -5.79
CA ASP A 41 -2.67 -1.33 -6.72
C ASP A 41 -1.71 -0.26 -7.28
N ASP A 42 -1.39 -0.37 -8.56
CA ASP A 42 -0.51 0.54 -9.30
C ASP A 42 -1.28 1.56 -10.16
N ALA A 43 -2.57 1.75 -9.92
CA ALA A 43 -3.39 2.70 -10.65
C ALA A 43 -2.85 4.13 -10.53
N ILE A 44 -2.75 4.81 -11.68
CA ILE A 44 -2.35 6.20 -11.79
C ILE A 44 -3.63 7.05 -11.93
N VAL A 45 -3.79 8.05 -11.07
CA VAL A 45 -4.92 8.99 -11.21
C VAL A 45 -4.66 10.02 -12.31
N ALA A 46 -5.75 10.52 -12.88
CA ALA A 46 -5.72 11.51 -13.96
C ALA A 46 -4.94 12.76 -13.55
N ASP A 47 -4.26 13.39 -14.51
CA ASP A 47 -3.36 14.53 -14.29
C ASP A 47 -4.04 15.70 -13.56
N GLU A 48 -5.33 15.91 -13.83
CA GLU A 48 -6.13 16.99 -13.24
C GLU A 48 -6.38 16.77 -11.73
N GLN A 49 -6.25 15.53 -11.27
CA GLN A 49 -6.40 15.14 -9.86
C GLN A 49 -5.06 15.06 -9.12
N LEU A 50 -3.94 15.22 -9.83
CA LEU A 50 -2.63 15.14 -9.22
C LEU A 50 -2.36 16.37 -8.34
N PRO A 51 -1.73 16.17 -7.18
CA PRO A 51 -1.26 17.30 -6.40
C PRO A 51 -0.15 18.03 -7.16
N ARG A 52 0.03 19.32 -6.87
CA ARG A 52 1.13 20.13 -7.42
C ARG A 52 2.19 20.32 -6.34
N THR A 53 2.88 19.25 -5.98
CA THR A 53 3.84 19.21 -4.87
C THR A 53 5.19 19.85 -5.19
N GLY A 54 5.45 20.14 -6.47
CA GLY A 54 6.68 20.76 -6.95
C GLY A 54 7.65 19.80 -7.61
N VAL A 55 7.30 18.51 -7.72
CA VAL A 55 8.02 17.55 -8.56
C VAL A 55 7.49 17.60 -10.00
N THR A 56 8.19 16.95 -10.94
CA THR A 56 7.73 16.86 -12.34
C THR A 56 6.42 16.08 -12.45
N LEU A 57 5.62 16.33 -13.49
CA LEU A 57 4.37 15.60 -13.75
C LEU A 57 4.55 14.07 -13.79
N GLU A 58 5.66 13.57 -14.35
CA GLU A 58 5.98 12.14 -14.36
C GLU A 58 6.06 11.56 -12.94
N TRP A 59 6.69 12.30 -12.03
CA TRP A 59 6.79 11.94 -10.62
C TRP A 59 5.46 12.08 -9.90
N GLU A 60 4.66 13.13 -10.17
CA GLU A 60 3.32 13.25 -9.59
C GLU A 60 2.45 12.04 -9.97
N ARG A 61 2.43 11.67 -11.25
CA ARG A 61 1.72 10.47 -11.75
C ARG A 61 2.18 9.24 -10.99
N ARG A 62 3.49 8.99 -10.96
CA ARG A 62 4.07 7.81 -10.31
C ARG A 62 3.78 7.75 -8.81
N LEU A 63 3.89 8.89 -8.11
CA LEU A 63 3.62 9.00 -6.68
C LEU A 63 2.12 8.94 -6.37
N SER A 64 1.26 8.97 -7.38
CA SER A 64 -0.18 8.82 -7.20
C SER A 64 -0.63 7.38 -7.01
N ALA A 65 0.18 6.38 -7.36
CA ALA A 65 -0.13 4.98 -7.11
C ALA A 65 0.02 4.60 -5.62
N ILE A 66 -0.72 3.59 -5.18
CA ILE A 66 -0.50 2.93 -3.88
C ILE A 66 0.80 2.12 -3.97
N PHE A 67 0.94 1.33 -5.03
CA PHE A 67 2.14 0.57 -5.37
C PHE A 67 2.98 1.31 -6.41
N VAL A 68 4.03 1.98 -5.94
CA VAL A 68 4.87 2.83 -6.80
C VAL A 68 5.94 1.98 -7.50
N LYS A 69 5.92 1.94 -8.84
CA LYS A 69 6.94 1.24 -9.65
C LYS A 69 7.94 2.21 -10.27
N SER A 70 9.22 2.04 -9.95
CA SER A 70 10.34 2.59 -10.72
C SER A 70 11.64 1.83 -10.45
N ASP A 71 12.68 2.18 -11.20
CA ASP A 71 14.02 1.62 -11.01
C ASP A 71 14.58 2.03 -9.63
N HIS A 72 14.71 3.33 -9.38
CA HIS A 72 15.43 3.84 -8.20
C HIS A 72 14.54 4.17 -6.99
N TYR A 73 13.28 4.57 -7.17
CA TYR A 73 12.37 4.99 -6.08
C TYR A 73 10.95 4.42 -6.26
N GLY A 74 10.61 3.42 -5.45
CA GLY A 74 9.31 2.75 -5.51
C GLY A 74 9.05 1.90 -4.29
N THR A 75 7.88 1.26 -4.25
CA THR A 75 7.49 0.35 -3.18
C THR A 75 8.47 -0.81 -3.10
N ARG A 76 9.16 -0.95 -1.96
CA ARG A 76 10.12 -2.03 -1.69
C ARG A 76 9.57 -3.11 -0.78
N ALA A 77 8.53 -2.79 -0.04
CA ALA A 77 7.83 -3.72 0.84
C ALA A 77 6.34 -3.38 0.88
N SER A 78 5.52 -4.42 0.96
CA SER A 78 4.12 -4.36 1.36
C SER A 78 3.97 -5.23 2.60
N THR A 79 3.48 -4.67 3.69
CA THR A 79 3.43 -5.34 4.99
C THR A 79 2.02 -5.29 5.54
N VAL A 80 1.49 -6.45 5.90
CA VAL A 80 0.21 -6.60 6.61
C VAL A 80 0.52 -7.13 8.00
N ALA A 81 0.02 -6.43 9.02
CA ALA A 81 0.13 -6.85 10.41
C ALA A 81 -1.24 -6.79 11.07
N TRP A 82 -1.60 -7.82 11.82
CA TRP A 82 -2.82 -7.82 12.61
C TRP A 82 -2.66 -8.63 13.89
N GLN A 83 -3.49 -8.29 14.88
CA GLN A 83 -3.58 -8.98 16.15
C GLN A 83 -5.05 -9.30 16.44
N ARG A 84 -5.33 -10.55 16.79
CA ARG A 84 -6.64 -11.00 17.23
C ARG A 84 -6.81 -10.74 18.73
N GLY A 85 -8.05 -10.61 19.19
CA GLY A 85 -8.36 -10.31 20.59
C GLY A 85 -7.88 -11.35 21.62
N ASP A 86 -7.54 -12.56 21.18
CA ASP A 86 -6.93 -13.62 22.00
C ASP A 86 -5.40 -13.53 22.08
N GLY A 87 -4.79 -12.52 21.45
CA GLY A 87 -3.35 -12.27 21.47
C GLY A 87 -2.58 -12.90 20.31
N ALA A 88 -3.22 -13.65 19.40
CA ALA A 88 -2.55 -14.14 18.20
C ALA A 88 -2.15 -12.98 17.28
N VAL A 89 -0.92 -13.00 16.78
CA VAL A 89 -0.33 -11.96 15.93
C VAL A 89 0.10 -12.58 14.61
N SER A 90 -0.14 -11.87 13.52
CA SER A 90 0.38 -12.18 12.19
C SER A 90 1.12 -10.96 11.63
N LEU A 91 2.26 -11.21 11.01
CA LEU A 91 3.05 -10.27 10.23
C LEU A 91 3.43 -10.94 8.92
N HIS A 92 2.86 -10.46 7.81
CA HIS A 92 3.18 -10.91 6.47
C HIS A 92 3.80 -9.75 5.69
N GLU A 93 4.98 -9.96 5.11
CA GLU A 93 5.66 -8.96 4.28
C GLU A 93 6.05 -9.55 2.92
N GLN A 94 5.75 -8.80 1.86
CA GLN A 94 6.24 -9.05 0.50
C GLN A 94 7.28 -7.99 0.14
N ARG A 95 8.44 -8.43 -0.37
CA ARG A 95 9.56 -7.55 -0.76
C ARG A 95 9.72 -7.48 -2.28
N PHE A 96 10.06 -6.30 -2.75
CA PHE A 96 10.15 -5.97 -4.17
C PHE A 96 11.46 -5.27 -4.52
N GLY A 97 12.03 -5.65 -5.66
CA GLY A 97 13.20 -5.02 -6.27
C GLY A 97 12.82 -3.88 -7.21
N PRO A 98 13.78 -3.42 -8.05
CA PRO A 98 13.51 -2.47 -9.14
C PRO A 98 12.29 -2.87 -9.96
N HIS A 99 11.52 -1.86 -10.40
CA HIS A 99 10.29 -2.02 -11.18
C HIS A 99 9.18 -2.87 -10.50
N GLY A 100 9.26 -3.08 -9.18
CA GLY A 100 8.28 -3.89 -8.46
C GLY A 100 8.49 -5.40 -8.65
N ARG A 101 9.68 -5.84 -9.07
CA ARG A 101 9.97 -7.27 -9.23
C ARG A 101 9.86 -7.98 -7.87
N ALA A 102 8.95 -8.94 -7.76
CA ALA A 102 8.84 -9.75 -6.54
C ALA A 102 10.18 -10.43 -6.21
N LEU A 103 10.59 -10.37 -4.95
CA LEU A 103 11.82 -10.98 -4.45
C LEU A 103 11.55 -12.11 -3.48
N GLN A 104 10.90 -11.79 -2.37
CA GLN A 104 10.58 -12.76 -1.32
C GLN A 104 9.28 -12.38 -0.61
N SER A 105 8.65 -13.36 0.00
CA SER A 105 7.61 -13.17 1.00
C SER A 105 8.01 -13.87 2.30
N SER A 106 7.65 -13.27 3.43
CA SER A 106 7.84 -13.83 4.77
C SER A 106 6.57 -13.67 5.60
N LEU A 107 6.15 -14.75 6.26
CA LEU A 107 5.05 -14.77 7.21
C LEU A 107 5.58 -15.19 8.58
N ILE A 108 5.31 -14.39 9.60
CA ILE A 108 5.52 -14.72 11.01
C ILE A 108 4.14 -14.72 11.67
N SER A 109 3.76 -15.84 12.27
CA SER A 109 2.47 -15.98 12.94
C SER A 109 2.65 -16.68 14.28
N THR A 110 1.93 -16.21 15.30
CA THR A 110 1.79 -16.91 16.60
C THR A 110 0.50 -17.73 16.67
N ALA A 111 -0.37 -17.66 15.66
CA ALA A 111 -1.50 -18.56 15.52
C ALA A 111 -1.00 -19.94 15.08
N VAL A 112 -1.30 -20.97 15.89
CA VAL A 112 -1.08 -22.39 15.58
C VAL A 112 -2.11 -22.87 14.57
#